data_AF-X0Y9P0-F1
#
_entry.id   AF-X0Y9P0-F1
#
_cell.length_a   1.000
_cell.length_b   1.000
_cell.length_c   1.000
_cell.angle_alpha   90.00
_cell.angle_beta   90.00
_cell.angle_gamma   90.00
#
_symmetry.space_group_name_H-M   'P 1'
#
loop_
_entity.id
_entity.type
_entity.pdbx_description
1 polymer ?
#
loop_
_entity_poly.entity_id
_entity_poly.type
_entity_poly.pdbx_seq_one_letter_code
_entity_poly.pdbx_strand_id
1 'polypeptide(L)'
;LADTRYGVFLLCKTSNPGAADLQALSIGQGEPLYLRLAHLASIWNESDNLGLVVGATDPAALAAVRAVAPDLWLLAPGVGAQGGDLEAAVRAGLRADGLGMVLPVSRGIARAKNPRAEAARLREVINRARQMAKGDVGVHPGLSPSLAALADDLLEAGCVRFGEFTLKSGLKSPIYIDLRILTSRPDLLAHVAAAYIPLLKGLKYDRLAALPYAALPIATAISLQ
;
A
#
# COMPACT_ATOMS: atom_id res chain seq x y z
N LEU A 1 13.08 -5.98 23.75
CA LEU A 1 11.86 -5.47 23.09
C LEU A 1 10.85 -4.87 24.08
N ALA A 2 11.11 -4.90 25.40
CA ALA A 2 10.17 -4.45 26.43
C ALA A 2 9.85 -2.94 26.42
N ASP A 3 10.75 -2.08 25.91
CA ASP A 3 10.46 -0.66 25.71
C ASP A 3 9.82 -0.45 24.33
N THR A 4 8.51 -0.20 24.31
CA THR A 4 7.69 -0.05 23.10
C THR A 4 7.97 1.23 22.31
N ARG A 5 8.77 2.16 22.86
CA ARG A 5 9.15 3.40 22.16
C ARG A 5 10.21 3.20 21.09
N TYR A 6 10.92 2.07 21.12
CA TYR A 6 12.01 1.76 20.21
C TYR A 6 11.70 0.52 19.38
N GLY A 7 12.16 0.54 18.13
CA GLY A 7 12.12 -0.62 17.23
C GLY A 7 13.51 -1.22 17.01
N VAL A 8 13.57 -2.52 16.74
CA VAL A 8 14.81 -3.26 16.44
C VAL A 8 14.67 -3.94 15.08
N PHE A 9 15.72 -3.90 14.26
CA PHE A 9 15.82 -4.74 13.06
C PHE A 9 16.90 -5.80 13.28
N LEU A 10 16.48 -7.07 13.37
CA LEU A 10 17.39 -8.21 13.54
C LEU A 10 18.03 -8.59 12.20
N LEU A 11 19.35 -8.82 12.18
CA LEU A 11 20.04 -9.30 10.98
C LEU A 11 19.58 -10.72 10.63
N CYS A 12 18.96 -10.88 9.47
CA CYS A 12 18.39 -12.15 9.01
C CYS A 12 19.21 -12.72 7.84
N LYS A 13 19.11 -12.09 6.66
CA LYS A 13 19.90 -12.44 5.47
C LYS A 13 20.49 -11.17 4.88
N THR A 14 21.77 -10.89 5.12
CA THR A 14 22.41 -9.63 4.72
C THR A 14 22.74 -9.58 3.22
N SER A 15 22.98 -8.37 2.67
CA SER A 15 23.15 -8.15 1.23
C SER A 15 24.56 -8.41 0.69
N ASN A 16 25.54 -8.66 1.55
CA ASN A 16 26.93 -8.89 1.18
C ASN A 16 27.17 -10.32 0.65
N PRO A 17 28.17 -10.54 -0.23
CA PRO A 17 28.46 -11.86 -0.79
C PRO A 17 28.68 -12.96 0.27
N GLY A 18 29.43 -12.66 1.33
CA GLY A 18 29.68 -13.61 2.44
C GLY A 18 28.49 -13.89 3.35
N ALA A 19 27.29 -13.38 3.03
CA ALA A 19 26.07 -13.74 3.76
C ALA A 19 25.81 -15.25 3.69
N ALA A 20 26.13 -15.88 2.54
CA ALA A 20 25.90 -17.32 2.34
C ALA A 20 26.80 -18.20 3.23
N ASP A 21 27.97 -17.71 3.63
CA ASP A 21 28.98 -18.48 4.38
C ASP A 21 28.45 -18.99 5.73
N LEU A 22 27.49 -18.27 6.33
CA LEU A 22 26.86 -18.63 7.59
C LEU A 22 25.33 -18.68 7.50
N GLN A 23 24.72 -17.66 6.91
CA GLN A 23 23.27 -17.45 7.01
C GLN A 23 22.50 -18.44 6.14
N ALA A 24 23.10 -18.93 5.05
CA ALA A 24 22.51 -19.94 4.16
C ALA A 24 22.89 -21.38 4.54
N LEU A 25 23.67 -21.58 5.62
CA LEU A 25 23.97 -22.92 6.10
C LEU A 25 22.67 -23.62 6.50
N SER A 26 22.53 -24.86 6.03
CA SER A 26 21.44 -25.73 6.42
C SER A 26 21.64 -26.15 7.88
N ILE A 27 20.67 -25.81 8.71
CA ILE A 27 20.56 -26.31 10.08
C ILE A 27 19.47 -27.37 10.14
N GLY A 28 19.29 -28.02 11.30
CA GLY A 28 18.47 -29.23 11.46
C GLY A 28 17.20 -29.29 10.60
N GLN A 29 16.89 -30.48 10.07
CA GLN A 29 15.80 -30.73 9.11
C GLN A 29 15.95 -30.07 7.72
N GLY A 30 17.08 -29.43 7.42
CA GLY A 30 17.37 -28.93 6.07
C GLY A 30 17.12 -27.42 5.90
N GLU A 31 16.56 -26.75 6.90
CA GLU A 31 16.21 -25.33 6.85
C GLU A 31 17.46 -24.43 6.88
N PRO A 32 17.59 -23.42 6.01
CA PRO A 32 18.63 -22.39 6.11
C PRO A 32 18.53 -21.59 7.43
N LEU A 33 19.67 -21.31 8.06
CA LEU A 33 19.75 -20.56 9.33
C LEU A 33 18.95 -19.24 9.32
N TYR A 34 18.98 -18.49 8.21
CA TYR A 34 18.24 -17.23 8.12
C TYR A 34 16.72 -17.41 8.21
N LEU A 35 16.15 -18.52 7.71
CA LEU A 35 14.71 -18.78 7.84
C LEU A 35 14.34 -19.13 9.28
N ARG A 36 15.21 -19.87 9.98
CA ARG A 36 15.02 -20.10 11.42
C ARG A 36 15.06 -18.81 12.23
N LEU A 37 15.94 -17.88 11.89
CA LEU A 37 15.96 -16.55 12.51
C LEU A 37 14.67 -15.77 12.23
N ALA A 38 14.12 -15.85 11.02
CA ALA A 38 12.84 -15.22 10.69
C ALA A 38 11.67 -15.82 11.49
N HIS A 39 11.64 -17.15 11.67
CA HIS A 39 10.68 -17.81 12.55
C HIS A 39 10.79 -17.35 14.00
N LEU A 40 12.00 -17.33 14.55
CA LEU A 40 12.25 -16.88 15.92
C LEU A 40 11.88 -15.41 16.11
N ALA A 41 12.18 -14.54 15.15
CA ALA A 41 11.79 -13.14 15.20
C ALA A 41 10.26 -12.96 15.26
N SER A 42 9.52 -13.77 14.51
CA SER A 42 8.05 -13.72 14.55
C SER A 42 7.51 -14.10 15.95
N ILE A 43 8.19 -15.02 16.64
CA ILE A 43 7.86 -15.42 18.02
C ILE A 43 8.27 -14.33 19.02
N TRP A 44 9.45 -13.73 18.85
CA TRP A 44 9.97 -12.70 19.75
C TRP A 44 9.26 -11.34 19.63
N ASN A 45 8.50 -11.12 18.56
CA ASN A 45 7.81 -9.85 18.28
C ASN A 45 6.53 -9.66 19.13
N GLU A 46 6.64 -9.75 20.46
CA GLU A 46 5.50 -9.62 21.38
C GLU A 46 4.89 -8.20 21.41
N SER A 47 5.68 -7.18 21.07
CA SER A 47 5.34 -5.75 21.20
C SER A 47 5.24 -5.01 19.86
N ASP A 48 5.17 -5.74 18.75
CA ASP A 48 5.13 -5.21 17.38
C ASP A 48 6.23 -4.17 17.07
N ASN A 49 7.44 -4.42 17.58
CA ASN A 49 8.60 -3.53 17.47
C ASN A 49 9.87 -4.24 17.00
N LEU A 50 9.74 -5.44 16.43
CA LEU A 50 10.83 -6.18 15.81
C LEU A 50 10.60 -6.32 14.29
N GLY A 51 11.60 -5.92 13.52
CA GLY A 51 11.70 -6.18 12.08
C GLY A 51 12.93 -7.02 11.74
N LEU A 52 13.10 -7.32 10.45
CA LEU A 52 14.23 -8.11 9.94
C LEU A 52 15.03 -7.32 8.91
N VAL A 53 16.34 -7.51 8.89
CA VAL A 53 17.21 -7.03 7.81
C VAL A 53 17.39 -8.14 6.77
N VAL A 54 16.90 -7.91 5.56
CA VAL A 54 16.95 -8.86 4.44
C VAL A 54 17.44 -8.14 3.19
N GLY A 55 18.58 -8.55 2.64
CA GLY A 55 19.22 -7.87 1.52
C GLY A 55 18.37 -7.84 0.25
N ALA A 56 18.22 -6.66 -0.35
CA ALA A 56 17.53 -6.46 -1.62
C ALA A 56 18.30 -7.03 -2.83
N THR A 57 19.51 -7.54 -2.62
CA THR A 57 20.32 -8.22 -3.64
C THR A 57 19.87 -9.67 -3.89
N ASP A 58 19.00 -10.22 -3.03
CA ASP A 58 18.53 -11.60 -3.11
C ASP A 58 16.99 -11.66 -3.00
N PRO A 59 16.24 -11.45 -4.10
CA PRO A 59 14.78 -11.52 -4.10
C PRO A 59 14.23 -12.90 -3.67
N ALA A 60 14.96 -13.99 -3.92
CA ALA A 60 14.53 -15.31 -3.49
C ALA A 60 14.53 -15.43 -1.96
N ALA A 61 15.58 -14.94 -1.30
CA ALA A 61 15.62 -14.87 0.16
C ALA A 61 14.55 -13.92 0.73
N LEU A 62 14.28 -12.78 0.07
CA LEU A 62 13.16 -11.89 0.46
C LEU A 62 11.81 -12.61 0.44
N ALA A 63 11.52 -13.33 -0.64
CA ALA A 63 10.28 -14.09 -0.77
C ALA A 63 10.18 -15.20 0.29
N ALA A 64 11.28 -15.92 0.53
CA ALA A 64 11.32 -16.98 1.54
C ALA A 64 11.12 -16.43 2.97
N VAL A 65 11.79 -15.31 3.31
CA VAL A 65 11.59 -14.64 4.62
C VAL A 65 10.16 -14.10 4.74
N ARG A 66 9.60 -13.48 3.68
CA ARG A 66 8.22 -12.98 3.70
C ARG A 66 7.21 -14.09 3.92
N ALA A 67 7.43 -15.28 3.34
CA ALA A 67 6.56 -16.43 3.55
C ALA A 67 6.57 -16.91 5.01
N VAL A 68 7.73 -16.85 5.68
CA VAL A 68 7.91 -17.25 7.08
C VAL A 68 7.45 -16.19 8.08
N ALA A 69 7.67 -14.92 7.76
CA ALA A 69 7.37 -13.76 8.59
C ALA A 69 6.42 -12.80 7.84
N PRO A 70 5.14 -13.18 7.66
CA PRO A 70 4.20 -12.46 6.79
C PRO A 70 3.93 -11.03 7.27
N ASP A 71 3.99 -10.78 8.58
CA ASP A 71 3.58 -9.49 9.15
C ASP A 71 4.76 -8.57 9.52
N LEU A 72 5.98 -9.09 9.65
CA LEU A 72 7.13 -8.29 10.09
C LEU A 72 7.56 -7.25 9.05
N TRP A 73 8.07 -6.12 9.54
CA TRP A 73 8.73 -5.13 8.70
C TRP A 73 10.10 -5.62 8.24
N LEU A 74 10.39 -5.47 6.94
CA LEU A 74 11.69 -5.79 6.35
C LEU A 74 12.46 -4.51 6.04
N LEU A 75 13.66 -4.37 6.62
CA LEU A 75 14.65 -3.40 6.19
C LEU A 75 15.50 -4.04 5.09
N ALA A 76 15.39 -3.53 3.87
CA ALA A 76 15.94 -4.15 2.67
C ALA A 76 17.06 -3.31 2.00
N PRO A 77 18.29 -3.31 2.55
CA PRO A 77 19.42 -2.62 1.96
C PRO A 77 19.96 -3.36 0.73
N GLY A 78 20.60 -2.63 -0.18
CA GLY A 78 21.32 -3.20 -1.33
C GLY A 78 20.81 -2.78 -2.70
N VAL A 79 19.74 -1.98 -2.76
CA VAL A 79 19.28 -1.36 -4.01
C VAL A 79 20.32 -0.36 -4.54
N GLY A 80 20.57 -0.40 -5.86
CA GLY A 80 21.44 0.54 -6.54
C GLY A 80 22.92 0.16 -6.46
N ALA A 81 23.67 0.72 -5.50
CA ALA A 81 25.13 0.59 -5.45
C ALA A 81 25.66 -0.84 -5.25
N GLN A 82 24.82 -1.76 -4.77
CA GLN A 82 25.14 -3.18 -4.62
C GLN A 82 24.44 -4.05 -5.69
N GLY A 83 23.80 -3.42 -6.69
CA GLY A 83 23.21 -4.12 -7.83
C GLY A 83 21.85 -4.77 -7.58
N GLY A 84 21.19 -4.52 -6.44
CA GLY A 84 19.85 -5.06 -6.19
C GLY A 84 18.80 -4.50 -7.15
N ASP A 85 18.02 -5.39 -7.76
CA ASP A 85 16.85 -5.04 -8.56
C ASP A 85 15.72 -4.58 -7.64
N LEU A 86 15.41 -3.28 -7.71
CA LEU A 86 14.40 -2.64 -6.89
C LEU A 86 13.01 -3.24 -7.09
N GLU A 87 12.62 -3.52 -8.34
CA GLU A 87 11.28 -4.00 -8.64
C GLU A 87 11.10 -5.45 -8.18
N ALA A 88 12.10 -6.30 -8.45
CA ALA A 88 12.10 -7.69 -7.98
C ALA A 88 12.11 -7.75 -6.43
N ALA A 89 12.93 -6.93 -5.77
CA ALA A 89 12.99 -6.87 -4.32
C ALA A 89 11.66 -6.42 -3.70
N VAL A 90 11.02 -5.40 -4.26
CA VAL A 90 9.69 -4.95 -3.81
C VAL A 90 8.67 -6.06 -3.97
N ARG A 91 8.57 -6.69 -5.15
CA ARG A 91 7.60 -7.77 -5.38
C ARG A 91 7.79 -8.95 -4.44
N ALA A 92 9.04 -9.32 -4.15
CA ALA A 92 9.36 -10.44 -3.28
C ALA A 92 9.11 -10.16 -1.79
N GLY A 93 9.32 -8.92 -1.33
CA GLY A 93 9.32 -8.58 0.09
C GLY A 93 8.06 -7.90 0.62
N LEU A 94 7.11 -7.50 -0.24
CA LEU A 94 5.88 -6.82 0.20
C LEU A 94 4.99 -7.75 1.03
N ARG A 95 4.28 -7.17 1.99
CA ARG A 95 3.13 -7.80 2.64
C ARG A 95 1.90 -7.75 1.74
N ALA A 96 0.87 -8.51 2.10
CA ALA A 96 -0.42 -8.53 1.41
C ALA A 96 -1.11 -7.15 1.33
N ASP A 97 -0.89 -6.28 2.32
CA ASP A 97 -1.40 -4.89 2.33
C ASP A 97 -0.67 -3.96 1.33
N GLY A 98 0.42 -4.44 0.71
CA GLY A 98 1.30 -3.67 -0.14
C GLY A 98 2.22 -2.71 0.64
N LEU A 99 2.52 -3.01 1.90
CA LEU A 99 3.47 -2.31 2.78
C LEU A 99 4.52 -3.31 3.33
N GLY A 100 5.12 -2.99 4.49
CA GLY A 100 6.00 -3.89 5.25
C GLY A 100 7.45 -3.94 4.79
N MET A 101 7.89 -2.97 3.98
CA MET A 101 9.28 -2.83 3.55
C MET A 101 9.79 -1.40 3.74
N VAL A 102 11.05 -1.29 4.19
CA VAL A 102 11.85 -0.07 4.17
C VAL A 102 13.06 -0.32 3.27
N LEU A 103 13.19 0.44 2.19
CA LEU A 103 14.25 0.28 1.17
C LEU A 103 15.25 1.42 1.27
N PRO A 104 16.31 1.32 2.12
CA PRO A 104 17.28 2.38 2.27
C PRO A 104 18.16 2.51 1.03
N VAL A 105 18.19 3.71 0.43
CA VAL A 105 19.08 4.05 -0.70
C VAL A 105 19.97 5.23 -0.30
N SER A 106 21.17 4.95 0.23
CA SER A 106 22.09 6.00 0.70
C SER A 106 22.93 6.59 -0.44
N ARG A 107 23.93 5.84 -0.93
CA ARG A 107 24.89 6.33 -1.94
C ARG A 107 24.25 6.64 -3.29
N GLY A 108 23.21 5.90 -3.67
CA GLY A 108 22.50 6.10 -4.93
C GLY A 108 21.85 7.49 -5.03
N ILE A 109 21.24 7.97 -3.94
CA ILE A 109 20.64 9.32 -3.89
C ILE A 109 21.72 10.37 -3.61
N ALA A 110 22.59 10.13 -2.62
CA ALA A 110 23.57 11.13 -2.18
C ALA A 110 24.59 11.52 -3.26
N ARG A 111 24.89 10.60 -4.19
CA ARG A 111 25.85 10.84 -5.29
C ARG A 111 25.18 11.14 -6.63
N ALA A 112 23.85 11.22 -6.68
CA ALA A 112 23.13 11.54 -7.90
C ALA A 112 23.38 13.00 -8.32
N LYS A 113 23.39 13.27 -9.63
CA LYS A 113 23.46 14.63 -10.19
C LYS A 113 22.32 15.53 -9.66
N ASN A 114 21.15 14.93 -9.44
CA ASN A 114 20.00 15.59 -8.84
C ASN A 114 19.32 14.65 -7.83
N PRO A 115 19.66 14.76 -6.52
CA PRO A 115 19.12 13.87 -5.48
C PRO A 115 17.60 13.88 -5.37
N ARG A 116 16.96 15.03 -5.60
CA ARG A 116 15.49 15.16 -5.57
C ARG A 116 14.85 14.34 -6.69
N ALA A 117 15.37 14.47 -7.91
CA ALA A 117 14.86 13.73 -9.06
C ALA A 117 15.08 12.22 -8.88
N GLU A 118 16.23 11.80 -8.36
CA GLU A 118 16.51 10.39 -8.12
C GLU A 118 15.60 9.78 -7.04
N ALA A 119 15.37 10.50 -5.93
CA ALA A 119 14.42 10.08 -4.91
C ALA A 119 12.98 9.95 -5.46
N ALA A 120 12.55 10.89 -6.31
CA ALA A 120 11.24 10.85 -6.96
C ALA A 120 11.10 9.64 -7.89
N ARG A 121 12.14 9.36 -8.70
CA ARG A 121 12.20 8.21 -9.61
C ARG A 121 12.11 6.89 -8.85
N LEU A 122 12.89 6.73 -7.77
CA LEU A 122 12.87 5.52 -6.94
C LEU A 122 11.49 5.30 -6.31
N ARG A 123 10.86 6.36 -5.80
CA ARG A 123 9.49 6.31 -5.26
C ARG A 123 8.48 5.85 -6.32
N GLU A 124 8.58 6.35 -7.56
CA GLU A 124 7.70 5.94 -8.65
C GLU A 124 7.84 4.46 -9.00
N VAL A 125 9.08 3.96 -9.08
CA VAL A 125 9.35 2.53 -9.30
C VAL A 125 8.77 1.68 -8.17
N ILE A 126 8.97 2.08 -6.90
CA ILE A 126 8.40 1.36 -5.74
C ILE A 126 6.87 1.33 -5.82
N ASN A 127 6.24 2.45 -6.10
CA ASN A 127 4.77 2.51 -6.16
C ASN A 127 4.21 1.71 -7.33
N ARG A 128 4.88 1.70 -8.49
CA ARG A 128 4.50 0.84 -9.62
C ARG A 128 4.61 -0.64 -9.24
N ALA A 129 5.72 -1.06 -8.63
CA ALA A 129 5.90 -2.44 -8.20
C ALA A 129 4.84 -2.86 -7.14
N ARG A 130 4.49 -1.95 -6.22
CA ARG A 130 3.39 -2.15 -5.25
C ARG A 130 2.03 -2.33 -5.90
N GLN A 131 1.75 -1.58 -6.97
CA GLN A 131 0.51 -1.70 -7.73
C GLN A 131 0.45 -3.05 -8.45
N MET A 132 1.54 -3.47 -9.09
CA MET A 132 1.61 -4.75 -9.81
C MET A 132 1.52 -5.96 -8.87
N ALA A 133 2.12 -5.89 -7.67
CA ALA A 133 2.09 -6.96 -6.69
C ALA A 133 0.71 -7.20 -6.07
N LYS A 134 -0.21 -6.22 -6.13
CA LYS A 134 -1.61 -6.40 -5.68
C LYS A 134 -2.47 -7.22 -6.67
N GLY A 135 -1.87 -7.78 -7.72
CA GLY A 135 -2.60 -8.38 -8.85
C GLY A 135 -3.13 -7.29 -9.79
N ASP A 136 -3.42 -7.65 -11.04
CA ASP A 136 -4.00 -6.77 -12.06
C ASP A 136 -5.21 -5.95 -11.56
N VAL A 137 -4.90 -4.79 -10.98
CA VAL A 137 -5.71 -3.58 -11.03
C VAL A 137 -4.95 -2.59 -11.92
N GLY A 138 -4.47 -3.11 -13.06
CA GLY A 138 -3.69 -2.38 -14.04
C GLY A 138 -4.56 -1.51 -14.94
N VAL A 139 -5.12 -0.42 -14.40
CA VAL A 139 -5.56 0.78 -15.12
C VAL A 139 -5.50 1.90 -14.09
N HIS A 140 -4.91 3.06 -14.37
CA HIS A 140 -4.77 4.23 -13.49
C HIS A 140 -5.08 3.97 -11.99
N PRO A 141 -6.06 4.55 -11.30
CA PRO A 141 -7.04 3.66 -10.70
C PRO A 141 -8.25 3.85 -11.58
N GLY A 142 -8.26 3.12 -12.69
CA GLY A 142 -9.45 2.84 -13.44
C GLY A 142 -10.38 2.23 -12.41
N LEU A 143 -11.41 3.00 -12.11
CA LEU A 143 -12.55 2.58 -11.34
C LEU A 143 -12.88 1.13 -11.74
N SER A 144 -13.17 0.24 -10.78
CA SER A 144 -13.72 -1.08 -11.11
C SER A 144 -14.84 -0.92 -12.13
N PRO A 145 -15.13 -1.88 -13.03
CA PRO A 145 -16.15 -1.68 -14.07
C PRO A 145 -17.47 -1.07 -13.54
N SER A 146 -17.87 -1.48 -12.32
CA SER A 146 -18.98 -0.87 -11.57
C SER A 146 -18.77 0.61 -11.21
N LEU A 147 -17.62 0.95 -10.64
CA LEU A 147 -17.27 2.32 -10.30
C LEU A 147 -17.06 3.19 -11.55
N ALA A 148 -16.61 2.61 -12.67
CA ALA A 148 -16.42 3.30 -13.94
C ALA A 148 -17.79 3.67 -14.52
N ALA A 149 -18.69 2.70 -14.59
CA ALA A 149 -20.09 2.93 -14.95
C ALA A 149 -20.75 3.97 -14.03
N LEU A 150 -20.50 3.89 -12.71
CA LEU A 150 -21.00 4.88 -11.77
C LEU A 150 -20.46 6.29 -12.06
N ALA A 151 -19.20 6.43 -12.42
CA ALA A 151 -18.63 7.73 -12.76
C ALA A 151 -19.25 8.31 -14.04
N ASP A 152 -19.49 7.48 -15.04
CA ASP A 152 -20.20 7.86 -16.26
C ASP A 152 -21.64 8.29 -15.93
N ASP A 153 -22.37 7.50 -15.12
CA ASP A 153 -23.73 7.83 -14.69
C ASP A 153 -23.78 9.17 -13.92
N LEU A 154 -22.81 9.43 -13.05
CA LEU A 154 -22.71 10.68 -12.30
C LEU A 154 -22.42 11.89 -13.21
N LEU A 155 -21.60 11.68 -14.25
CA LEU A 155 -21.32 12.71 -15.25
C LEU A 155 -22.57 13.01 -16.09
N GLU A 156 -23.24 11.98 -16.62
CA GLU A 156 -24.47 12.10 -17.41
C GLU A 156 -25.62 12.71 -16.60
N ALA A 157 -25.70 12.39 -15.30
CA ALA A 157 -26.68 12.99 -14.40
C ALA A 157 -26.40 14.47 -14.09
N GLY A 158 -25.24 15.00 -14.49
CA GLY A 158 -24.81 16.36 -14.18
C GLY A 158 -24.40 16.55 -12.73
N CYS A 159 -24.15 15.45 -12.01
CA CYS A 159 -23.58 15.46 -10.65
C CYS A 159 -22.11 15.91 -10.70
N VAL A 160 -21.38 15.59 -11.77
CA VAL A 160 -20.05 16.13 -12.05
C VAL A 160 -20.15 17.13 -13.19
N ARG A 161 -19.62 18.34 -12.99
CA ARG A 161 -19.65 19.43 -13.98
C ARG A 161 -18.25 19.99 -14.19
N PHE A 162 -17.91 20.27 -15.43
CA PHE A 162 -16.66 20.95 -15.81
C PHE A 162 -16.96 22.38 -16.26
N GLY A 163 -16.11 23.32 -15.86
CA GLY A 163 -16.35 24.75 -16.06
C GLY A 163 -15.56 25.59 -15.06
N GLU A 164 -15.83 26.88 -14.96
CA GLU A 164 -15.14 27.75 -14.01
C GLU A 164 -16.02 28.03 -12.79
N PHE A 165 -15.66 27.46 -11.64
CA PHE A 165 -16.43 27.58 -10.40
C PHE A 165 -15.62 28.29 -9.32
N THR A 166 -16.24 29.21 -8.58
CA THR A 166 -15.61 29.85 -7.42
C THR A 166 -15.99 29.09 -6.14
N LEU A 167 -15.01 28.58 -5.42
CA LEU A 167 -15.19 27.87 -4.15
C LEU A 167 -15.49 28.84 -3.00
N LYS A 168 -15.95 28.32 -1.86
CA LYS A 168 -16.15 29.12 -0.63
C LYS A 168 -14.85 29.80 -0.14
N SER A 169 -13.70 29.27 -0.51
CA SER A 169 -12.38 29.87 -0.24
C SER A 169 -12.03 31.04 -1.18
N GLY A 170 -12.84 31.33 -2.19
CA GLY A 170 -12.53 32.30 -3.25
C GLY A 170 -11.67 31.74 -4.39
N LEU A 171 -11.13 30.53 -4.26
CA LEU A 171 -10.34 29.87 -5.30
C LEU A 171 -11.22 29.42 -6.48
N LYS A 172 -10.63 29.40 -7.67
CA LYS A 172 -11.24 28.87 -8.89
C LYS A 172 -10.99 27.36 -9.02
N SER A 173 -12.01 26.61 -9.38
CA SER A 173 -11.96 25.17 -9.65
C SER A 173 -12.49 24.89 -11.06
N PRO A 174 -11.81 24.04 -11.86
CA PRO A 174 -12.30 23.60 -13.16
C PRO A 174 -13.45 22.56 -13.07
N ILE A 175 -13.75 22.08 -11.85
CA ILE A 175 -14.70 21.00 -11.57
C ILE A 175 -15.62 21.40 -10.42
N TYR A 176 -16.90 21.06 -10.54
CA TYR A 176 -17.89 21.14 -9.46
C TYR A 176 -18.65 19.83 -9.36
N ILE A 177 -18.79 19.31 -8.13
CA ILE A 177 -19.50 18.07 -7.85
C ILE A 177 -20.72 18.40 -6.99
N ASP A 178 -21.91 18.11 -7.50
CA ASP A 178 -23.20 18.34 -6.85
C ASP A 178 -24.02 17.06 -6.75
N LEU A 179 -23.83 16.35 -5.64
CA LEU A 179 -24.56 15.11 -5.37
C LEU A 179 -26.02 15.34 -4.90
N ARG A 180 -26.48 16.59 -4.74
CA ARG A 180 -27.90 16.85 -4.39
C ARG A 180 -28.85 16.38 -5.49
N ILE A 181 -28.36 16.32 -6.73
CA ILE A 181 -29.11 15.86 -7.91
C ILE A 181 -29.53 14.39 -7.78
N LEU A 182 -28.82 13.59 -6.98
CA LEU A 182 -29.17 12.19 -6.74
C LEU A 182 -30.58 12.02 -6.16
N THR A 183 -31.12 13.03 -5.45
CA THR A 183 -32.48 13.00 -4.90
C THR A 183 -33.57 12.78 -5.95
N SER A 184 -33.34 13.23 -7.19
CA SER A 184 -34.28 13.07 -8.29
C SER A 184 -33.96 11.87 -9.19
N ARG A 185 -32.99 11.01 -8.82
CA ARG A 185 -32.59 9.81 -9.59
C ARG A 185 -32.44 8.58 -8.69
N PRO A 186 -33.54 7.87 -8.38
CA PRO A 186 -33.54 6.74 -7.44
C PRO A 186 -32.58 5.60 -7.82
N ASP A 187 -32.52 5.23 -9.11
CA ASP A 187 -31.65 4.12 -9.56
C ASP A 187 -30.16 4.46 -9.38
N LEU A 188 -29.78 5.69 -9.75
CA LEU A 188 -28.42 6.18 -9.54
C LEU A 188 -28.09 6.32 -8.06
N LEU A 189 -29.05 6.77 -7.24
CA LEU A 189 -28.88 6.84 -5.79
C LEU A 189 -28.62 5.44 -5.18
N ALA A 190 -29.32 4.41 -5.65
CA ALA A 190 -29.07 3.03 -5.23
C ALA A 190 -27.69 2.54 -5.68
N HIS A 191 -27.27 2.88 -6.90
CA HIS A 191 -25.93 2.53 -7.40
C HIS A 191 -24.82 3.21 -6.58
N VAL A 192 -24.99 4.50 -6.25
CA VAL A 192 -24.09 5.24 -5.34
C VAL A 192 -24.02 4.56 -3.97
N ALA A 193 -25.17 4.19 -3.39
CA ALA A 193 -25.20 3.52 -2.10
C ALA A 193 -24.46 2.17 -2.14
N ALA A 194 -24.61 1.39 -3.22
CA ALA A 194 -23.92 0.12 -3.40
C ALA A 194 -22.39 0.28 -3.44
N ALA A 195 -21.91 1.38 -4.03
CA ALA A 195 -20.49 1.69 -4.06
C ALA A 195 -19.89 2.03 -2.69
N TYR A 196 -20.71 2.43 -1.69
CA TYR A 196 -20.24 2.65 -0.32
C TYR A 196 -20.04 1.35 0.47
N ILE A 197 -20.79 0.29 0.16
CA ILE A 197 -20.82 -0.94 0.97
C ILE A 197 -19.43 -1.58 1.17
N PRO A 198 -18.57 -1.75 0.15
CA PRO A 198 -17.23 -2.33 0.35
C PRO A 198 -16.35 -1.51 1.29
N LEU A 199 -16.48 -0.18 1.24
CA LEU A 199 -15.73 0.73 2.11
C LEU A 199 -16.20 0.60 3.57
N LEU A 200 -17.51 0.49 3.77
CA LEU A 200 -18.12 0.38 5.09
C LEU A 200 -17.85 -0.99 5.73
N LYS A 201 -17.78 -2.08 4.96
CA LYS A 201 -17.47 -3.43 5.48
C LYS A 201 -16.11 -3.51 6.19
N GLY A 202 -15.16 -2.63 5.85
CA GLY A 202 -13.84 -2.57 6.49
C GLY A 202 -13.83 -1.87 7.87
N LEU A 203 -14.98 -1.35 8.32
CA LEU A 203 -15.09 -0.53 9.53
C LEU A 203 -15.93 -1.23 10.59
N LYS A 204 -15.63 -0.96 11.87
CA LYS A 204 -16.47 -1.35 13.01
C LYS A 204 -17.27 -0.13 13.48
N TYR A 205 -18.60 -0.19 13.44
CA TYR A 205 -19.50 0.89 13.83
C TYR A 205 -20.90 0.36 14.16
N ASP A 206 -21.66 1.10 14.97
CA ASP A 206 -23.04 0.76 15.34
C ASP A 206 -24.10 1.53 14.54
N ARG A 207 -23.77 2.72 14.04
CA ARG A 207 -24.71 3.64 13.37
C ARG A 207 -24.05 4.42 12.24
N LEU A 208 -24.88 4.84 11.27
CA LEU A 208 -24.50 5.79 10.21
C LEU A 208 -25.11 7.17 10.53
N ALA A 209 -24.29 8.22 10.42
CA ALA A 209 -24.72 9.60 10.59
C ALA A 209 -24.56 10.36 9.27
N ALA A 210 -25.62 11.03 8.82
CA ALA A 210 -25.63 11.76 7.56
C ALA A 210 -25.58 13.27 7.80
N LEU A 211 -24.75 13.99 7.03
CA LEU A 211 -24.69 15.45 7.07
C LEU A 211 -25.72 16.06 6.10
N PRO A 212 -26.73 16.81 6.59
CA PRO A 212 -27.73 17.42 5.72
C PRO A 212 -27.12 18.48 4.79
N TYR A 213 -27.65 18.70 3.59
CA TYR A 213 -28.84 18.06 2.99
C TYR A 213 -28.49 16.98 1.96
N ALA A 214 -27.32 17.06 1.32
CA ALA A 214 -26.94 16.19 0.20
C ALA A 214 -26.70 14.73 0.62
N ALA A 215 -26.15 14.50 1.82
CA ALA A 215 -25.78 13.15 2.25
C ALA A 215 -26.95 12.39 2.91
N LEU A 216 -28.03 13.07 3.30
CA LEU A 216 -29.16 12.43 3.97
C LEU A 216 -29.86 11.36 3.10
N PRO A 217 -30.19 11.63 1.82
CA PRO A 217 -30.74 10.62 0.92
C PRO A 217 -29.75 9.46 0.65
N ILE A 218 -28.45 9.78 0.54
CA ILE A 218 -27.40 8.78 0.29
C ILE A 218 -27.27 7.83 1.47
N ALA A 219 -27.15 8.35 2.69
CA ALA A 219 -27.07 7.53 3.89
C ALA A 219 -28.36 6.72 4.13
N THR A 220 -29.52 7.29 3.80
CA THR A 220 -30.79 6.57 3.85
C THR A 220 -30.77 5.39 2.88
N ALA A 221 -30.34 5.60 1.63
CA ALA A 221 -30.21 4.52 0.65
C ALA A 221 -29.19 3.45 1.07
N ILE A 222 -28.05 3.84 1.66
CA ILE A 222 -27.06 2.90 2.21
C ILE A 222 -27.68 2.07 3.34
N SER A 223 -28.46 2.69 4.23
CA SER A 223 -29.09 2.00 5.35
C SER A 223 -30.17 0.98 4.94
N LEU A 224 -30.62 1.01 3.68
CA LEU A 224 -31.61 0.09 3.13
C LEU A 224 -30.99 -1.11 2.40
N GLN A 225 -29.66 -1.16 2.25
CA GLN A 225 -28.91 -2.22 1.56
C GLN A 225 -28.41 -3.33 2.48
#